data_AF-A0A7C9D9H8-F1
#
_entry.id   AF-A0A7C9D9H8-F1
#
_cell.length_a   1.000
_cell.length_b   1.000
_cell.length_c   1.000
_cell.angle_alpha   90.00
_cell.angle_beta   90.00
_cell.angle_gamma   90.00
#
_symmetry.space_group_name_H-M   'P 1'
#
loop_
_entity.id
_entity.type
_entity.pdbx_description
1 polymer ?
#
loop_
_entity_poly.entity_id
_entity_poly.type
_entity_poly.pdbx_seq_one_letter_code
_entity_poly.pdbx_strand_id
1 'polypeptide(L)'
;MEESNKHSVSLDDDVQDESLTVPGTLLIPSRTAMRGFFPLNGTYFQVNEVFADDESSQRPIDVPRIWLWNLPRRTLYCGSGITSIFRGLTWREIHRCCCEGFVCTRGFNRKTRAPKKIAQSPTCKDDQAPRR
;
A
#
# COMPACT_ATOMS: atom_id res chain seq x y z
N MET A 1 25.50 53.02 16.20
CA MET A 1 24.61 52.46 17.24
C MET A 1 23.33 52.09 16.54
N GLU A 2 23.22 50.84 16.12
CA GLU A 2 22.08 50.30 15.40
C GLU A 2 21.69 49.04 16.17
N GLU A 3 20.61 49.13 16.96
CA GLU A 3 20.05 47.97 17.66
C GLU A 3 19.07 47.27 16.72
N SER A 4 19.51 46.16 16.14
CA SER A 4 18.66 45.27 15.36
C SER A 4 17.87 44.36 16.31
N ASN A 5 16.57 44.68 16.47
CA ASN A 5 15.62 43.90 17.25
C ASN A 5 15.38 42.52 16.59
N LYS A 6 15.71 41.44 17.30
CA LYS A 6 15.48 40.06 16.87
C LYS A 6 13.99 39.73 17.06
N HIS A 7 13.25 39.57 15.98
CA HIS A 7 11.95 38.89 16.02
C HIS A 7 12.15 37.43 15.62
N SER A 8 12.31 36.57 16.64
CA SER A 8 12.09 35.14 16.52
C SER A 8 10.60 34.89 16.33
N VAL A 9 10.21 34.42 15.15
CA VAL A 9 8.87 33.89 14.90
C VAL A 9 9.03 32.40 14.66
N SER A 10 8.93 31.64 15.74
CA SER A 10 8.53 30.24 15.72
C SER A 10 7.01 30.22 15.52
N LEU A 11 6.57 29.72 14.36
CA LEU A 11 5.17 29.37 14.14
C LEU A 11 5.07 27.86 14.09
N ASP A 12 4.73 27.32 15.25
CA ASP A 12 3.89 26.13 15.34
C ASP A 12 2.52 26.49 14.75
N ASP A 13 2.34 26.24 13.46
CA ASP A 13 1.00 26.24 12.86
C ASP A 13 0.62 24.78 12.61
N ASP A 14 -0.09 24.22 13.60
CA ASP A 14 -0.96 23.06 13.48
C ASP A 14 -2.10 23.43 12.52
N VAL A 15 -1.78 23.59 11.22
CA VAL A 15 -2.81 23.73 10.19
C VAL A 15 -3.42 22.33 10.06
N GLN A 16 -4.51 22.11 10.79
CA GLN A 16 -5.48 21.06 10.48
C GLN A 16 -6.11 21.41 9.14
N ASP A 17 -5.35 21.16 8.08
CA ASP A 17 -5.81 21.33 6.72
C ASP A 17 -6.66 20.11 6.37
N GLU A 18 -7.96 20.24 6.64
CA GLU A 18 -9.02 19.32 6.19
C GLU A 18 -9.01 19.10 4.67
N SER A 19 -8.23 19.87 3.90
CA SER A 19 -8.04 19.72 2.46
C SER A 19 -6.82 18.87 2.04
N LEU A 20 -6.03 18.34 2.99
CA LEU A 20 -4.91 17.46 2.66
C LEU A 20 -5.41 16.14 2.05
N THR A 21 -5.19 15.98 0.75
CA THR A 21 -5.43 14.73 0.03
C THR A 21 -4.18 13.85 0.03
N VAL A 22 -4.38 12.54 -0.13
CA VAL A 22 -3.31 11.58 -0.35
C VAL A 22 -3.60 10.74 -1.59
N PRO A 23 -2.56 10.41 -2.39
CA PRO A 23 -2.73 9.54 -3.54
C PRO A 23 -3.04 8.10 -3.08
N GLY A 24 -4.12 7.55 -3.61
CA GLY A 24 -4.60 6.20 -3.31
C GLY A 24 -4.67 5.31 -4.55
N THR A 25 -4.43 4.02 -4.35
CA THR A 25 -4.57 2.97 -5.38
C THR A 25 -5.64 1.98 -4.94
N LEU A 26 -6.49 1.55 -5.86
CA LEU A 26 -7.54 0.57 -5.56
C LEU A 26 -6.95 -0.83 -5.50
N LEU A 27 -7.35 -1.58 -4.47
CA LEU A 27 -7.00 -2.99 -4.30
C LEU A 27 -8.25 -3.84 -4.53
N ILE A 28 -8.13 -4.86 -5.38
CA ILE A 28 -9.24 -5.72 -5.77
C ILE A 28 -8.97 -7.12 -5.23
N PRO A 29 -9.85 -7.69 -4.39
CA PRO A 29 -9.71 -9.08 -3.95
C PRO A 29 -9.57 -10.04 -5.13
N SER A 30 -8.62 -10.97 -5.02
CA SER A 30 -8.30 -11.95 -6.06
C SER A 30 -9.55 -12.71 -6.52
N ARG A 31 -10.41 -13.12 -5.57
CA ARG A 31 -11.69 -13.78 -5.84
C ARG A 31 -12.63 -12.94 -6.71
N THR A 32 -12.70 -11.63 -6.47
CA THR A 32 -13.53 -10.71 -7.27
C THR A 32 -12.95 -10.50 -8.66
N ALA A 33 -11.64 -10.28 -8.76
CA ALA A 33 -10.94 -10.09 -10.03
C ALA A 33 -11.09 -11.30 -10.97
N MET A 34 -11.03 -12.51 -10.41
CA MET A 34 -11.13 -13.76 -11.16
C MET A 34 -12.56 -14.32 -11.25
N ARG A 35 -13.59 -13.57 -10.83
CA ARG A 35 -15.01 -14.00 -10.85
C ARG A 35 -15.26 -15.34 -10.17
N GLY A 36 -14.61 -15.57 -9.03
CA GLY A 36 -14.71 -16.83 -8.29
C GLY A 36 -13.93 -17.99 -8.90
N PHE A 37 -13.23 -17.80 -10.03
CA PHE A 37 -12.29 -18.79 -10.52
C PHE A 37 -11.09 -18.85 -9.57
N PHE A 38 -11.02 -19.93 -8.82
CA PHE A 38 -9.96 -20.16 -7.86
C PHE A 38 -8.69 -20.59 -8.61
N PRO A 39 -7.52 -19.96 -8.39
CA PRO A 39 -6.29 -20.45 -8.99
C PRO A 39 -6.06 -21.87 -8.48
N LEU A 40 -5.92 -22.82 -9.41
CA LEU A 40 -6.04 -24.27 -9.18
C LEU A 40 -5.02 -24.88 -8.19
N ASN A 41 -4.12 -24.10 -7.60
CA ASN A 41 -2.96 -24.60 -6.85
C ASN A 41 -2.98 -24.31 -5.34
N GLY A 42 -4.13 -23.99 -4.74
CA GLY A 42 -4.33 -24.09 -3.28
C GLY A 42 -3.23 -23.45 -2.42
N THR A 43 -2.86 -22.20 -2.71
CA THR A 43 -1.90 -21.48 -1.86
C THR A 43 -2.65 -20.72 -0.76
N TYR A 44 -2.15 -20.83 0.48
CA TYR A 44 -2.74 -20.23 1.69
C TYR A 44 -3.13 -18.75 1.54
N PHE A 45 -2.41 -18.00 0.70
CA PHE A 45 -2.62 -16.57 0.51
C PHE A 45 -3.80 -16.21 -0.39
N GLN A 46 -4.47 -17.16 -1.04
CA GLN A 46 -5.55 -16.86 -1.99
C GLN A 46 -6.77 -16.18 -1.34
N VAL A 47 -6.95 -16.31 -0.03
CA VAL A 47 -8.04 -15.64 0.71
C VAL A 47 -7.72 -14.17 0.97
N ASN A 48 -6.45 -13.86 1.27
CA ASN A 48 -5.97 -12.50 1.59
C ASN A 48 -5.24 -11.85 0.41
N GLU A 49 -5.26 -12.49 -0.76
CA GLU A 49 -4.64 -11.97 -1.97
C GLU A 49 -5.51 -10.87 -2.58
N VAL A 50 -4.89 -9.74 -2.86
CA VAL A 50 -5.47 -8.60 -3.55
C VAL A 50 -4.58 -8.21 -4.72
N PHE A 51 -5.17 -7.63 -5.76
CA PHE A 51 -4.43 -7.08 -6.89
C PHE A 51 -4.53 -5.56 -6.90
N ALA A 52 -3.42 -4.89 -7.20
CA ALA A 52 -3.42 -3.45 -7.41
C ALA A 52 -4.03 -3.13 -8.78
N ASP A 53 -5.05 -2.27 -8.83
CA ASP A 53 -5.64 -1.86 -10.09
C ASP A 53 -4.64 -1.02 -10.91
N ASP A 54 -4.37 -1.45 -12.14
CA ASP A 54 -3.35 -0.88 -13.02
C ASP A 54 -3.65 0.59 -13.37
N GLU A 55 -4.92 0.93 -13.57
CA GLU A 55 -5.33 2.30 -13.94
C GLU A 55 -5.16 3.27 -12.76
N SER A 56 -5.61 2.89 -11.57
CA SER A 56 -5.43 3.69 -10.34
C SER A 56 -4.00 3.65 -9.78
N SER A 57 -3.18 2.69 -10.20
CA SER A 57 -1.74 2.67 -9.86
C SER A 57 -0.97 3.68 -10.71
N GLN A 58 -1.31 3.82 -11.99
CA GLN A 58 -0.69 4.77 -12.90
C GLN A 58 -1.20 6.21 -12.69
N ARG A 59 -2.49 6.34 -12.33
CA ARG A 59 -3.12 7.62 -11.98
C ARG A 59 -3.79 7.47 -10.60
N PRO A 60 -3.05 7.72 -9.51
CA PRO A 60 -3.59 7.64 -8.16
C PRO A 60 -4.80 8.54 -7.97
N ILE A 61 -5.72 8.08 -7.12
CA ILE A 61 -6.93 8.82 -6.76
C ILE A 61 -6.58 9.74 -5.59
N ASP A 62 -6.95 11.02 -5.67
CA ASP A 62 -6.77 11.94 -4.56
C ASP A 62 -7.84 11.70 -3.50
N VAL A 63 -7.45 11.10 -2.38
CA VAL A 63 -8.36 10.76 -1.28
C VAL A 63 -8.18 11.76 -0.14
N PRO A 64 -9.25 12.46 0.31
CA PRO A 64 -9.19 13.32 1.48
C PRO A 64 -8.77 12.55 2.73
N ARG A 65 -7.80 13.06 3.48
CA ARG A 65 -7.32 12.38 4.71
C ARG A 65 -8.41 12.19 5.75
N ILE A 66 -9.38 13.10 5.83
CA ILE A 66 -10.52 13.02 6.74
C ILE A 66 -11.33 11.74 6.53
N TRP A 67 -11.42 11.21 5.30
CA TRP A 67 -12.11 9.95 5.01
C TRP A 67 -11.34 8.72 5.50
N LEU A 68 -10.02 8.83 5.69
CA LEU A 68 -9.16 7.72 6.07
C LEU A 68 -9.05 7.54 7.58
N TRP A 69 -9.37 8.58 8.37
CA TRP A 69 -9.11 8.59 9.82
C TRP A 69 -9.88 7.50 10.57
N ASN A 70 -11.16 7.31 10.21
CA ASN A 70 -12.05 6.36 10.87
C ASN A 70 -12.06 4.96 10.23
N LEU A 71 -11.18 4.70 9.26
CA LEU A 71 -11.13 3.41 8.57
C LEU A 71 -10.14 2.45 9.24
N PRO A 72 -10.47 1.15 9.31
CA PRO A 72 -9.56 0.15 9.83
C PRO A 72 -8.31 0.07 8.95
N ARG A 73 -7.14 0.21 9.57
CA ARG A 73 -5.85 0.11 8.88
C ARG A 73 -5.39 -1.34 8.86
N ARG A 74 -5.05 -1.84 7.67
CA ARG A 74 -4.51 -3.19 7.47
C ARG A 74 -3.21 -3.10 6.69
N THR A 75 -2.24 -3.93 7.07
CA THR A 75 -0.95 -3.96 6.38
C THR A 75 -1.07 -4.71 5.07
N LEU A 76 -0.63 -4.06 3.99
CA LEU A 76 -0.47 -4.68 2.69
C LEU A 76 0.99 -5.05 2.48
N TYR A 77 1.24 -6.30 2.14
CA TYR A 77 2.56 -6.82 1.80
C TYR A 77 2.68 -6.97 0.29
N CYS A 78 3.63 -6.26 -0.32
CA CYS A 78 3.81 -6.20 -1.76
C CYS A 78 5.15 -6.81 -2.18
N GLY A 79 5.18 -7.49 -3.32
CA GLY A 79 6.43 -8.00 -3.89
C GLY A 79 6.23 -8.80 -5.16
N SER A 80 7.31 -9.32 -5.74
CA SER A 80 7.23 -10.17 -6.95
C SER A 80 6.74 -11.59 -6.66
N GLY A 81 6.73 -12.02 -5.39
CA GLY A 81 6.15 -13.27 -4.93
C GLY A 81 6.21 -13.43 -3.41
N ILE A 82 5.66 -14.54 -2.89
CA ILE A 82 5.62 -14.81 -1.44
C ILE A 82 7.03 -14.88 -0.84
N THR A 83 7.98 -15.49 -1.55
CA THR A 83 9.37 -15.60 -1.11
C THR A 83 10.06 -14.24 -1.03
N SER A 84 9.76 -13.30 -1.94
CA SER A 84 10.31 -11.95 -1.87
C SER A 84 9.68 -11.16 -0.73
N ILE A 85 8.38 -11.33 -0.50
CA ILE A 85 7.63 -10.63 0.55
C ILE A 85 8.12 -11.06 1.95
N PHE A 86 8.37 -12.35 2.16
CA PHE A 86 8.81 -12.87 3.47
C PHE A 86 10.32 -12.83 3.67
N ARG A 87 11.08 -12.35 2.68
CA ARG A 87 12.52 -12.30 2.78
C ARG A 87 12.93 -11.32 3.88
N GLY A 88 13.63 -11.83 4.90
CA GLY A 88 14.11 -11.01 6.01
C GLY A 88 13.07 -10.71 7.09
N LEU A 89 11.84 -11.23 6.96
CA LEU A 89 10.83 -11.11 8.01
C LEU A 89 11.04 -12.17 9.10
N THR A 90 10.76 -11.78 10.33
CA THR A 90 10.71 -12.67 11.48
C THR A 90 9.44 -13.54 11.44
N TRP A 91 9.46 -14.66 12.17
CA TRP A 91 8.28 -15.52 12.32
C TRP A 91 7.02 -14.75 12.77
N ARG A 92 7.18 -13.78 13.69
CA ARG A 92 6.06 -12.99 14.20
C ARG A 92 5.44 -12.08 13.14
N GLU A 93 6.25 -11.54 12.23
CA GLU A 93 5.77 -10.72 11.11
C GLU A 93 5.10 -11.57 10.05
N ILE A 94 5.65 -12.74 9.74
CA ILE A 94 5.02 -13.72 8.84
C ILE A 94 3.67 -14.15 9.41
N HIS A 95 3.60 -14.49 10.71
CA HIS A 95 2.34 -14.83 11.36
C HIS A 95 1.32 -13.69 11.25
N ARG A 96 1.72 -12.44 11.54
CA ARG A 96 0.84 -11.27 11.39
C ARG A 96 0.35 -11.11 9.95
N CYS A 97 1.23 -11.27 8.96
CA CYS A 97 0.85 -11.25 7.55
C CYS A 97 -0.23 -12.31 7.26
N CYS A 98 -0.01 -13.54 7.72
CA CYS A 98 -0.90 -14.68 7.50
C CYS A 98 -2.26 -14.54 8.18
N CYS A 99 -2.35 -13.86 9.31
CA CYS A 99 -3.59 -13.76 10.10
C CYS A 99 -4.37 -12.47 9.86
N GLU A 100 -3.68 -11.35 9.59
CA GLU A 100 -4.28 -10.01 9.63
C GLU A 100 -3.96 -9.14 8.42
N GLY A 101 -3.01 -9.58 7.59
CA GLY A 101 -2.50 -8.82 6.45
C GLY A 101 -3.15 -9.20 5.12
N PHE A 102 -2.91 -8.35 4.13
CA PHE A 102 -3.20 -8.63 2.73
C PHE A 102 -1.91 -8.76 1.93
N VAL A 103 -1.95 -9.53 0.85
CA VAL A 103 -0.79 -9.76 -0.02
C VAL A 103 -1.11 -9.33 -1.44
N CYS A 104 -0.21 -8.54 -2.04
CA CYS A 104 -0.28 -8.15 -3.45
C CYS A 104 1.01 -8.55 -4.17
N THR A 105 0.89 -9.46 -5.13
CA THR A 105 2.03 -9.93 -5.94
C THR A 105 2.03 -9.37 -7.36
N ARG A 106 0.89 -8.81 -7.80
CA ARG A 106 0.70 -8.35 -9.17
C ARG A 106 -0.34 -7.24 -9.28
N GLY A 107 -0.18 -6.43 -10.32
CA GLY A 107 -1.22 -5.53 -10.79
C GLY A 107 -2.29 -6.27 -11.59
N PHE A 108 -3.45 -5.65 -11.74
CA PHE A 108 -4.57 -6.19 -12.49
C PHE A 108 -5.24 -5.07 -13.29
N ASN A 109 -5.40 -5.29 -14.59
CA ASN A 109 -6.16 -4.36 -15.40
C ASN A 109 -7.63 -4.77 -15.40
N ARG A 110 -8.50 -3.96 -14.81
CA ARG A 110 -9.93 -4.30 -14.67
C ARG A 110 -10.67 -4.44 -16.00
N LYS A 111 -10.25 -3.73 -17.05
CA LYS A 111 -10.89 -3.74 -18.39
C LYS A 111 -10.51 -5.00 -19.17
N THR A 112 -9.21 -5.30 -19.27
CA THR A 112 -8.72 -6.46 -20.03
C THR A 112 -8.69 -7.74 -19.21
N ARG A 113 -8.78 -7.64 -17.88
CA ARG A 113 -8.59 -8.73 -16.89
C ARG A 113 -7.23 -9.41 -16.98
N ALA A 114 -6.26 -8.76 -17.61
CA ALA A 114 -4.91 -9.27 -17.74
C ALA A 114 -4.10 -8.98 -16.46
N PRO A 115 -3.25 -9.92 -16.01
CA PRO A 115 -2.27 -9.64 -14.98
C PRO A 115 -1.25 -8.61 -15.49
N LYS A 116 -0.85 -7.70 -14.61
CA LYS A 116 0.18 -6.68 -14.86
C LYS A 116 1.26 -6.77 -13.79
N LYS A 117 2.44 -6.24 -14.09
CA LYS A 117 3.45 -6.04 -13.05
C LYS A 117 2.96 -4.98 -12.07
N ILE A 118 3.32 -5.12 -10.80
CA ILE A 118 3.08 -4.05 -9.82
C ILE A 118 3.83 -2.81 -10.33
N ALA A 119 3.11 -1.70 -10.51
CA ALA A 119 3.75 -0.41 -10.73
C ALA A 119 4.61 -0.11 -9.50
N GLN A 120 5.85 0.33 -9.69
CA GLN A 120 6.72 0.77 -8.59
C GLN A 120 6.12 2.04 -7.98
N SER A 121 5.08 1.87 -7.15
CA SER A 121 4.50 2.95 -6.37
C SER A 121 5.53 3.39 -5.33
N PRO A 122 5.71 4.70 -5.08
CA PRO A 122 6.57 5.18 -3.99
C PRO A 122 6.13 4.70 -2.59
N THR A 123 4.92 4.15 -2.44
CA THR A 123 4.44 3.49 -1.22
C THR A 123 4.93 2.05 -1.06
N CYS A 124 5.35 1.41 -2.15
CA CYS A 124 6.03 0.12 -2.10
C CYS A 124 7.51 0.40 -1.95
N LYS A 125 7.93 0.74 -0.72
CA LYS A 125 9.35 0.70 -0.38
C LYS A 125 9.79 -0.73 -0.68
N ASP A 126 10.69 -0.90 -1.63
CA ASP A 126 11.61 -2.04 -1.57
C ASP A 126 12.30 -1.88 -0.21
N ASP A 127 11.78 -2.55 0.83
CA ASP A 127 12.48 -2.70 2.08
C ASP A 127 13.72 -3.52 1.74
N GLN A 128 14.76 -2.80 1.31
CA GLN A 128 16.11 -3.29 1.19
C GLN A 128 16.57 -3.57 2.62
N ALA A 129 16.15 -4.71 3.17
CA ALA A 129 16.73 -5.26 4.38
C ALA A 129 18.26 -5.25 4.21
N PRO A 130 19.02 -4.84 5.24
CA PRO A 130 20.46 -4.71 5.13
C PRO A 130 21.04 -6.05 4.68
N ARG A 131 21.76 -6.03 3.55
CA ARG A 131 22.60 -7.16 3.15
C ARG A 131 23.62 -7.34 4.27
N ARG A 132 23.55 -8.46 4.97
CA ARG A 132 24.67 -8.93 5.78
C ARG A 132 25.85 -9.26 4.88
#